data_AF-A0A933FBJ6-F1
#
_entry.id   AF-A0A933FBJ6-F1
#
_cell.length_a   1.000
_cell.length_b   1.000
_cell.length_c   1.000
_cell.angle_alpha   90.00
_cell.angle_beta   90.00
_cell.angle_gamma   90.00
#
_symmetry.space_group_name_H-M   'P 1'
#
loop_
_entity.id
_entity.type
_entity.pdbx_description
1 polymer ?
#
loop_
_entity_poly.entity_id
_entity_poly.type
_entity_poly.pdbx_seq_one_letter_code
_entity_poly.pdbx_strand_id
1 'polypeptide(L)'
;MARSTALMGLALARFAFDVPMRGSVLLIFGVAAIYLIAALGLGLWISTLVETQQQVMFITFFIVMVYLLMSGLFIPIRSMPVWAQWVAELSPVKHFIEIMRAVLLNGAGFEAILRTLSVLVVYAAAVFAFAVRQYAKISA
;
A
#
# COMPACT_ATOMS: atom_id res chain seq x y z
N MET A 1 11.10 -13.75 -10.12
CA MET A 1 11.48 -13.48 -8.73
C MET A 1 10.33 -13.05 -7.82
N ALA A 2 9.40 -12.18 -8.23
CA ALA A 2 8.29 -11.72 -7.36
C ALA A 2 7.24 -12.80 -6.99
N ARG A 3 7.06 -13.84 -7.81
CA ARG A 3 6.12 -14.93 -7.55
C ARG A 3 6.58 -15.87 -6.43
N SER A 4 7.88 -16.12 -6.32
CA SER A 4 8.44 -17.06 -5.34
C SER A 4 8.50 -16.46 -3.93
N THR A 5 8.76 -15.15 -3.80
CA THR A 5 8.79 -14.47 -2.50
C THR A 5 7.41 -14.34 -1.86
N ALA A 6 6.37 -14.06 -2.66
CA ALA A 6 5.00 -13.96 -2.17
C ALA A 6 4.45 -15.30 -1.64
N LEU A 7 4.76 -16.40 -2.35
CA LEU A 7 4.37 -17.75 -1.93
C LEU A 7 5.10 -18.18 -0.64
N MET A 8 6.39 -17.85 -0.52
CA MET A 8 7.17 -18.15 0.68
C MET A 8 6.64 -17.41 1.92
N GLY A 9 6.28 -16.13 1.76
CA GLY A 9 5.72 -15.32 2.85
C GLY A 9 4.39 -15.86 3.37
N LEU A 10 3.53 -16.36 2.47
CA LEU A 10 2.25 -16.96 2.86
C LEU A 10 2.38 -18.37 3.46
N ALA A 11 3.33 -19.18 2.97
CA ALA A 11 3.64 -20.47 3.57
C ALA A 11 4.15 -20.28 5.01
N LEU A 12 5.05 -19.32 5.24
CA LEU A 12 5.51 -18.96 6.58
C LEU A 12 4.38 -18.41 7.45
N ALA A 13 3.56 -17.50 6.94
CA ALA A 13 2.43 -16.94 7.70
C ALA A 13 1.40 -18.00 8.10
N ARG A 14 1.15 -19.02 7.27
CA ARG A 14 0.19 -20.08 7.56
C ARG A 14 0.75 -21.19 8.44
N PHE A 15 1.97 -21.64 8.20
CA PHE A 15 2.55 -22.78 8.92
C PHE A 15 3.30 -22.39 10.20
N ALA A 16 3.84 -21.17 10.30
CA ALA A 16 4.61 -20.73 11.48
C ALA A 16 3.83 -19.84 12.46
N PHE A 17 2.77 -19.15 12.02
CA PHE A 17 2.09 -18.13 12.83
C PHE A 17 0.62 -18.44 13.18
N ASP A 18 0.05 -19.56 12.70
CA ASP A 18 -1.34 -19.99 12.96
C ASP A 18 -2.37 -18.85 12.84
N VAL A 19 -2.12 -17.91 11.91
CA VAL A 19 -2.96 -16.74 11.74
C VAL A 19 -4.31 -17.23 11.24
N PRO A 20 -5.41 -16.99 11.96
CA PRO A 20 -6.73 -17.43 11.53
C PRO A 20 -7.11 -16.62 10.29
N MET A 21 -6.70 -17.06 9.10
CA MET A 21 -7.15 -16.52 7.82
C MET A 21 -8.63 -16.88 7.66
N ARG A 22 -9.48 -16.15 8.38
CA ARG A 22 -10.93 -16.24 8.29
C ARG A 22 -11.44 -15.67 6.98
N GLY A 23 -10.69 -14.71 6.41
CA GLY A 23 -10.99 -14.07 5.12
C GLY A 23 -10.46 -14.82 3.90
N SER A 24 -10.89 -14.37 2.70
CA SER A 24 -10.48 -14.95 1.42
C SER A 24 -9.03 -14.61 1.06
N VAL A 25 -8.21 -15.64 0.86
CA VAL A 25 -6.81 -15.50 0.41
C VAL A 25 -6.72 -14.76 -0.93
N LEU A 26 -7.64 -15.04 -1.85
CA LEU A 26 -7.68 -14.39 -3.16
C LEU A 26 -7.92 -12.87 -3.02
N LEU A 27 -8.77 -12.48 -2.07
CA LEU A 27 -9.09 -11.08 -1.81
C LEU A 27 -7.86 -10.33 -1.26
N ILE A 28 -7.10 -10.96 -0.37
CA ILE A 28 -5.84 -10.41 0.16
C ILE A 28 -4.84 -10.16 -0.97
N PHE A 29 -4.64 -11.14 -1.85
CA PHE A 29 -3.76 -10.98 -3.00
C PHE A 29 -4.25 -9.90 -3.97
N GLY A 30 -5.56 -9.81 -4.21
CA GLY A 30 -6.14 -8.77 -5.06
C GLY A 30 -5.88 -7.37 -4.52
N VAL A 31 -6.09 -7.16 -3.22
CA VAL A 31 -5.83 -5.87 -2.57
C VAL A 31 -4.33 -5.56 -2.56
N ALA A 32 -3.48 -6.55 -2.29
CA ALA A 32 -2.03 -6.39 -2.35
C ALA A 32 -1.54 -6.00 -3.75
N ALA A 33 -2.11 -6.60 -4.81
CA ALA A 33 -1.79 -6.24 -6.19
C ALA A 33 -2.16 -4.78 -6.50
N ILE A 34 -3.34 -4.33 -6.07
CA ILE A 34 -3.77 -2.93 -6.24
C ILE A 34 -2.83 -1.98 -5.50
N TYR A 35 -2.47 -2.30 -4.26
CA TYR A 35 -1.52 -1.51 -3.48
C TYR A 35 -0.13 -1.46 -4.15
N LEU A 36 0.34 -2.57 -4.74
CA LEU A 36 1.60 -2.60 -5.49
C LEU A 36 1.57 -1.65 -6.69
N ILE A 37 0.46 -1.55 -7.41
CA ILE A 37 0.31 -0.58 -8.52
C ILE A 37 0.46 0.85 -7.98
N ALA A 38 -0.16 1.19 -6.86
CA ALA A 38 -0.01 2.49 -6.22
C ALA A 38 1.45 2.78 -5.82
N ALA A 39 2.11 1.81 -5.18
CA ALA A 39 3.50 1.93 -4.72
C ALA A 39 4.48 2.09 -5.90
N LEU A 40 4.28 1.32 -6.97
CA LEU A 40 5.08 1.43 -8.20
C LEU A 40 4.85 2.78 -8.89
N GLY A 41 3.60 3.25 -8.94
CA GLY A 41 3.29 4.58 -9.47
C GLY A 41 4.02 5.69 -8.72
N LEU A 42 4.01 5.65 -7.37
CA LEU A 42 4.77 6.60 -6.55
C LEU A 42 6.28 6.51 -6.82
N GLY A 43 6.85 5.31 -6.83
CA GLY A 43 8.27 5.11 -7.08
C GLY A 43 8.70 5.60 -8.47
N LEU A 44 7.90 5.32 -9.50
CA LEU A 44 8.13 5.80 -10.86
C LEU A 44 8.05 7.33 -10.92
N TRP A 45 7.05 7.92 -10.27
CA TRP A 45 6.96 9.38 -10.21
C TRP A 45 8.16 10.00 -9.49
N ILE A 46 8.60 9.47 -8.35
CA ILE A 46 9.79 9.96 -7.63
C ILE A 46 11.02 9.87 -8.55
N SER A 47 11.18 8.79 -9.31
CA SER A 47 12.30 8.64 -10.25
C SER A 47 12.32 9.69 -11.36
N THR A 48 11.20 10.35 -11.65
CA THR A 48 11.12 11.43 -12.63
C THR A 48 11.55 12.80 -12.09
N LEU A 49 11.70 12.94 -10.77
CA LEU A 49 12.01 14.20 -10.10
C LEU A 49 13.49 14.35 -9.72
N VAL A 50 14.27 13.25 -9.78
CA VAL A 50 15.66 13.23 -9.34
C VAL A 50 16.56 12.56 -10.37
N GLU A 51 17.82 12.98 -10.38
CA GLU A 51 18.76 12.61 -11.43
C GLU A 51 19.50 11.30 -11.13
N THR A 52 19.65 10.95 -9.84
CA THR A 52 20.45 9.80 -9.43
C THR A 52 19.63 8.72 -8.74
N GLN A 53 19.98 7.46 -9.03
CA GLN A 53 19.36 6.29 -8.39
C GLN A 53 19.51 6.34 -6.85
N GLN A 54 20.64 6.82 -6.35
CA GLN A 54 20.88 6.91 -4.91
C GLN A 54 19.94 7.92 -4.24
N GLN A 55 19.63 9.06 -4.89
CA GLN A 55 18.62 10.00 -4.40
C GLN A 55 17.21 9.38 -4.36
N VAL A 56 16.81 8.63 -5.41
CA VAL A 56 15.52 7.91 -5.43
C VAL A 56 15.40 6.98 -4.22
N MET A 57 16.47 6.24 -3.92
CA MET A 57 16.47 5.30 -2.78
C MET A 57 16.25 6.03 -1.45
N PHE A 58 16.98 7.12 -1.20
CA PHE A 58 16.83 7.87 0.05
C PHE A 58 15.45 8.52 0.18
N ILE A 59 14.95 9.17 -0.87
CA ILE A 59 13.64 9.82 -0.85
C ILE A 59 12.53 8.78 -0.64
N THR A 60 12.58 7.67 -1.37
CA THR A 60 11.61 6.58 -1.23
C THR A 60 11.65 5.99 0.18
N PHE A 61 12.83 5.79 0.76
CA PHE A 61 12.98 5.33 2.13
C PHE A 61 12.29 6.26 3.13
N PHE A 62 12.53 7.57 3.03
CA PHE A 62 11.88 8.55 3.90
C PHE A 62 10.35 8.55 3.74
N ILE A 63 9.85 8.54 2.50
CA ILE A 63 8.40 8.51 2.23
C ILE A 63 7.77 7.23 2.80
N VAL A 64 8.38 6.07 2.56
CA VAL A 64 7.89 4.79 3.09
C VAL A 64 7.89 4.81 4.62
N MET A 65 8.93 5.32 5.25
CA MET A 65 9.01 5.42 6.71
C MET A 65 7.88 6.29 7.27
N VAL A 66 7.67 7.49 6.70
CA VAL A 66 6.59 8.39 7.11
C VAL A 66 5.22 7.72 6.93
N TYR A 67 4.97 7.13 5.75
CA TYR A 67 3.70 6.46 5.47
C TYR A 67 3.44 5.28 6.39
N LEU A 68 4.48 4.51 6.74
CA LEU A 68 4.39 3.37 7.63
C LEU A 68 4.09 3.81 9.07
N LEU A 69 4.71 4.89 9.55
CA LEU A 69 4.39 5.49 10.86
C LEU A 69 2.96 6.05 10.92
N MET A 70 2.49 6.68 9.83
CA MET A 70 1.15 7.27 9.75
C MET A 70 0.04 6.25 9.40
N SER A 71 0.42 5.01 9.03
CA SER A 71 -0.52 4.01 8.49
C SER A 71 -1.58 3.49 9.48
N GLY A 72 -1.44 3.79 10.78
CA GLY A 72 -2.28 3.18 11.80
C GLY A 72 -1.82 1.79 12.25
N LEU A 73 -0.66 1.32 11.77
CA LEU A 73 -0.09 0.01 12.09
C LEU A 73 0.40 -0.06 13.55
N PHE A 74 1.20 0.92 13.99
CA PHE A 74 1.77 0.93 15.35
C PHE A 74 0.91 1.71 16.35
N ILE A 75 0.33 2.83 15.91
CA ILE A 75 -0.48 3.74 16.74
C ILE A 75 -1.85 3.89 16.08
N PRO A 76 -2.96 3.76 16.81
CA PRO A 76 -4.29 4.01 16.24
C PRO A 76 -4.41 5.43 15.67
N ILE A 77 -4.92 5.57 14.45
CA ILE A 77 -5.06 6.87 13.76
C ILE A 77 -5.91 7.86 14.57
N ARG A 78 -6.94 7.37 15.26
CA ARG A 78 -7.81 8.20 16.11
C ARG A 78 -7.08 8.87 17.27
N SER A 79 -5.93 8.33 17.67
CA SER A 79 -5.09 8.89 18.73
C SER A 79 -4.10 9.95 18.21
N MET A 80 -4.01 10.14 16.89
CA MET A 80 -3.16 11.16 16.29
C MET A 80 -3.84 12.53 16.35
N PRO A 81 -3.08 13.64 16.44
CA PRO A 81 -3.64 14.98 16.33
C PRO A 81 -4.35 15.17 14.98
N VAL A 82 -5.34 16.08 14.92
CA VAL A 82 -6.23 16.23 13.75
C VAL A 82 -5.47 16.40 12.43
N TRP A 83 -4.42 17.24 12.41
CA TRP A 83 -3.59 17.46 11.22
C TRP A 83 -2.93 16.16 10.71
N ALA A 84 -2.49 15.30 11.62
CA ALA A 84 -1.84 14.02 11.29
C ALA A 84 -2.84 13.02 10.73
N GLN A 85 -4.10 13.06 11.17
CA GLN A 85 -5.16 12.22 10.61
C GLN A 85 -5.43 12.56 9.14
N TRP A 86 -5.45 13.85 8.78
CA TRP A 86 -5.60 14.28 7.40
C TRP A 86 -4.46 13.80 6.50
N VAL A 87 -3.22 13.84 7.00
CA VAL A 87 -2.06 13.32 6.26
C VAL A 87 -2.13 11.79 6.13
N ALA A 88 -2.56 11.09 7.17
CA ALA A 88 -2.74 9.63 7.13
C ALA A 88 -3.80 9.20 6.10
N GLU A 89 -4.86 9.99 5.89
CA GLU A 89 -5.87 9.74 4.84
C GLU A 89 -5.29 9.86 3.42
N LEU A 90 -4.19 10.59 3.21
CA LEU A 90 -3.50 10.60 1.92
C LEU A 90 -2.61 9.37 1.70
N SER A 91 -2.34 8.60 2.75
CA SER A 91 -1.45 7.45 2.67
C SER A 91 -2.18 6.23 2.07
N PRO A 92 -1.67 5.63 0.97
CA PRO A 92 -2.20 4.36 0.48
C PRO A 92 -1.91 3.21 1.46
N VAL A 93 -0.86 3.35 2.28
CA VAL A 93 -0.47 2.35 3.29
C VAL A 93 -1.54 2.23 4.36
N LYS A 94 -2.13 3.36 4.79
CA LYS A 94 -3.25 3.39 5.74
C LYS A 94 -4.42 2.54 5.26
N HIS A 95 -4.85 2.76 4.02
CA HIS A 95 -5.97 2.05 3.41
C HIS A 95 -5.69 0.56 3.25
N PHE A 96 -4.45 0.21 2.85
CA PHE A 96 -4.02 -1.17 2.77
C PHE A 96 -4.06 -1.87 4.13
N ILE A 97 -3.47 -1.27 5.17
CA ILE A 97 -3.47 -1.84 6.53
C ILE A 97 -4.89 -1.98 7.10
N GLU A 98 -5.76 -1.01 6.84
CA GLU A 98 -7.17 -1.06 7.26
C GLU A 98 -7.91 -2.26 6.63
N ILE A 99 -7.74 -2.49 5.32
CA ILE A 99 -8.32 -3.65 4.64
C ILE A 99 -7.71 -4.96 5.15
N MET A 100 -6.38 -5.03 5.25
CA MET A 100 -5.70 -6.23 5.74
C MET A 100 -6.17 -6.61 7.14
N ARG A 101 -6.35 -5.62 8.03
CA ARG A 101 -6.89 -5.85 9.38
C ARG A 101 -8.32 -6.40 9.33
N ALA A 102 -9.19 -5.81 8.52
CA ALA A 102 -10.57 -6.27 8.38
C ALA A 102 -10.65 -7.71 7.86
N VAL A 103 -9.85 -8.06 6.86
CA VAL A 103 -9.92 -9.37 6.19
C VAL A 103 -9.21 -10.45 6.99
N LEU A 104 -7.99 -10.18 7.49
CA LEU A 104 -7.20 -11.17 8.24
C LEU A 104 -7.73 -11.40 9.64
N LEU A 105 -8.06 -10.33 10.39
CA LEU A 105 -8.42 -10.46 11.81
C LEU A 105 -9.93 -10.66 12.01
N ASN A 106 -10.74 -9.91 11.25
CA ASN A 106 -12.20 -9.93 11.43
C ASN A 106 -12.91 -10.88 10.45
N GLY A 107 -12.19 -11.49 9.49
CA GLY A 107 -12.79 -12.34 8.47
C GLY A 107 -13.77 -11.60 7.55
N ALA A 108 -13.60 -10.28 7.39
CA ALA A 108 -14.52 -9.46 6.60
C ALA A 108 -14.55 -9.90 5.13
N GLY A 109 -15.76 -10.00 4.57
CA GLY A 109 -15.99 -10.27 3.16
C GLY A 109 -15.72 -9.05 2.26
N PHE A 110 -15.85 -9.24 0.95
CA PHE A 110 -15.61 -8.20 -0.04
C PHE A 110 -16.49 -6.95 0.16
N GLU A 111 -17.77 -7.14 0.45
CA GLU A 111 -18.72 -6.03 0.63
C GLU A 111 -18.31 -5.09 1.77
N ALA A 112 -17.78 -5.64 2.86
CA ALA A 112 -17.38 -4.86 4.03
C ALA A 112 -16.18 -3.95 3.77
N ILE A 113 -15.34 -4.28 2.79
CA ILE A 113 -14.13 -3.51 2.47
C ILE A 113 -14.29 -2.62 1.22
N LEU A 114 -15.42 -2.70 0.51
CA LEU A 114 -15.64 -2.05 -0.78
C LEU A 114 -15.31 -0.55 -0.77
N ARG A 115 -15.73 0.15 0.29
CA ARG A 115 -15.47 1.58 0.44
C ARG A 115 -13.98 1.87 0.51
N THR A 116 -13.25 1.23 1.42
CA THR A 116 -11.81 1.44 1.59
C THR A 116 -11.02 0.95 0.36
N LEU A 117 -11.46 -0.15 -0.24
CA LEU A 117 -10.91 -0.68 -1.48
C LEU A 117 -11.07 0.31 -2.64
N SER A 118 -12.25 0.92 -2.80
CA SER A 118 -12.49 1.91 -3.86
C SER A 118 -11.57 3.13 -3.74
N VAL A 119 -11.32 3.60 -2.51
CA VAL A 119 -10.38 4.71 -2.28
C VAL A 119 -8.97 4.31 -2.70
N LEU A 120 -8.53 3.11 -2.31
CA LEU A 120 -7.22 2.58 -2.69
C LEU A 120 -7.08 2.40 -4.22
N VAL A 121 -8.13 1.92 -4.89
CA VAL A 121 -8.15 1.76 -6.36
C VAL A 121 -8.06 3.12 -7.06
N VAL A 122 -8.86 4.10 -6.62
CA VAL A 122 -8.82 5.46 -7.18
C VAL A 122 -7.44 6.08 -6.97
N TYR A 123 -6.85 5.92 -5.79
CA TYR A 123 -5.49 6.36 -5.51
C TYR A 123 -4.47 5.70 -6.44
N ALA A 124 -4.52 4.36 -6.56
CA ALA A 124 -3.61 3.60 -7.41
C ALA A 124 -3.70 4.04 -8.87
N ALA A 125 -4.91 4.19 -9.39
CA ALA A 125 -5.15 4.64 -10.75
C ALA A 125 -4.66 6.08 -10.98
N ALA A 126 -4.96 7.00 -10.06
CA ALA A 126 -4.57 8.40 -10.16
C ALA A 126 -3.05 8.56 -10.17
N VAL A 127 -2.36 7.97 -9.19
CA VAL A 127 -0.90 8.09 -9.08
C VAL A 127 -0.21 7.39 -10.23
N PHE A 128 -0.64 6.18 -10.61
CA PHE A 128 -0.02 5.45 -11.71
C PHE A 128 -0.20 6.18 -13.05
N ALA A 129 -1.41 6.66 -13.33
CA ALA A 129 -1.68 7.46 -14.54
C ALA A 129 -0.85 8.76 -14.56
N PHE A 130 -0.70 9.42 -13.42
CA PHE A 130 0.14 10.61 -13.30
C PHE A 130 1.61 10.30 -13.54
N ALA A 131 2.14 9.23 -12.94
CA ALA A 131 3.52 8.79 -13.10
C ALA A 131 3.85 8.45 -14.57
N VAL A 132 2.96 7.71 -15.24
CA VAL A 132 3.13 7.36 -16.67
C VAL A 132 3.13 8.62 -17.54
N ARG A 133 2.22 9.57 -17.28
CA ARG A 133 2.17 10.84 -18.03
C ARG A 133 3.44 11.67 -17.84
N GLN A 134 3.98 11.72 -16.63
CA GLN A 134 5.19 12.47 -16.34
C GLN A 134 6.42 11.83 -16.99
N TYR A 135 6.52 10.50 -16.93
CA TYR A 135 7.59 9.74 -17.58
C TYR A 135 7.57 9.91 -19.11
N ALA A 136 6.38 9.91 -19.72
CA ALA A 136 6.23 10.14 -21.16
C ALA A 136 6.70 11.55 -21.59
N LYS A 137 6.53 12.57 -20.75
CA LYS A 137 7.00 13.94 -21.05
C LYS A 137 8.51 14.12 -20.99
N ILE A 138 9.21 13.33 -20.17
CA ILE A 138 10.67 13.40 -20.05
C ILE A 138 11.36 12.67 -21.20
N SER A 139 10.68 11.67 -21.77
CA SER A 139 11.20 10.84 -22.85
C SER A 139 10.98 11.44 -24.25
N ALA A 140 10.29 12.59 -24.34
CA ALA A 140 9.95 13.31 -25.57
C ALA A 140 10.73 14.62 -25.65
#